data_AF-A0A7S3G9A2-F1
#
_entry.id   AF-A0A7S3G9A2-F1
#
_cell.length_a   1.000
_cell.length_b   1.000
_cell.length_c   1.000
_cell.angle_alpha   90.00
_cell.angle_beta   90.00
_cell.angle_gamma   90.00
#
_symmetry.space_group_name_H-M   'P 1'
#
loop_
_entity.id
_entity.type
_entity.pdbx_description
1 polymer ?
#
loop_
_entity_poly.entity_id
_entity_poly.type
_entity_poly.pdbx_seq_one_letter_code
_entity_poly.pdbx_strand_id
1 'polypeptide(L)'
;MASIDGIATEVEKQPWKEVLVFTEEGKTLFTNIDVNPNEVAVFLKAFDSYENTFGAGIVFNGNHHETHRFYDNLIYGRRGDATEGNGVALAKAKNNEGKIIFAAITYVYPTVSAKAVARLRDFAEGYLSKLAL
;
A
#
# COMPACT_ATOMS: atom_id res chain seq x y z
N MET A 1 3.56 19.68 -10.71
CA MET A 1 3.52 19.27 -9.29
C MET A 1 2.49 18.15 -9.16
N ALA A 2 2.75 17.12 -8.35
CA ALA A 2 1.70 16.14 -8.04
C ALA A 2 0.70 16.75 -7.06
N SER A 3 -0.58 16.45 -7.22
CA SER A 3 -1.68 16.97 -6.41
C SER A 3 -2.54 15.84 -5.87
N ILE A 4 -3.27 16.09 -4.78
CA ILE A 4 -4.18 15.11 -4.20
C ILE A 4 -5.22 14.66 -5.24
N ASP A 5 -5.77 15.61 -6.01
CA ASP A 5 -6.78 15.34 -7.04
C ASP A 5 -6.28 14.39 -8.15
N GLY A 6 -4.96 14.39 -8.42
CA GLY A 6 -4.37 13.52 -9.43
C GLY A 6 -4.09 12.09 -8.96
N ILE A 7 -4.26 11.79 -7.66
CA ILE A 7 -4.05 10.42 -7.13
C ILE A 7 -5.00 9.43 -7.81
N ALA A 8 -6.28 9.79 -7.95
CA ALA A 8 -7.29 8.93 -8.57
C ALA A 8 -6.89 8.56 -10.01
N THR A 9 -6.48 9.54 -10.81
CA THR A 9 -6.03 9.34 -12.20
C THR A 9 -4.80 8.42 -12.28
N GLU A 10 -3.87 8.52 -11.33
CA GLU A 10 -2.71 7.63 -11.30
C GLU A 10 -3.08 6.21 -10.90
N VAL A 11 -4.02 6.05 -9.96
CA VAL A 11 -4.54 4.75 -9.51
C VAL A 11 -5.34 4.04 -10.60
N GLU A 12 -6.17 4.75 -11.37
CA GLU A 12 -6.97 4.19 -12.47
C GLU A 12 -6.13 3.55 -13.59
N LYS A 13 -4.87 3.97 -13.73
CA LYS A 13 -3.91 3.37 -14.70
C LYS A 13 -3.32 2.04 -14.22
N GLN A 14 -3.64 1.62 -12.99
CA GLN A 14 -3.01 0.50 -12.31
C GLN A 14 -3.92 -0.73 -12.25
N PRO A 15 -3.33 -1.93 -12.18
CA PRO A 15 -4.09 -3.17 -12.07
C PRO A 15 -4.48 -3.49 -10.62
N TRP A 16 -4.55 -2.48 -9.75
CA TRP A 16 -4.83 -2.65 -8.32
C TRP A 16 -6.33 -2.74 -8.11
N LYS A 17 -6.74 -3.63 -7.19
CA LYS A 17 -8.15 -3.88 -6.90
C LYS A 17 -8.64 -2.96 -5.79
N GLU A 18 -7.99 -3.03 -4.63
CA GLU A 18 -8.29 -2.19 -3.47
C GLU A 18 -7.10 -1.28 -3.25
N VAL A 19 -7.35 -0.01 -2.94
CA VAL A 19 -6.32 1.01 -2.80
C VAL A 19 -6.67 1.94 -1.64
N LEU A 20 -5.66 2.27 -0.85
CA LEU A 20 -5.73 3.25 0.23
C LEU A 20 -4.43 4.06 0.24
N VAL A 21 -4.55 5.38 0.08
CA VAL A 21 -3.44 6.34 0.20
C VAL A 21 -3.71 7.25 1.39
N PHE A 22 -2.73 7.40 2.28
CA PHE A 22 -2.91 8.12 3.55
C PHE A 22 -1.59 8.74 4.04
N THR A 23 -1.71 9.74 4.91
CA THR A 23 -0.56 10.44 5.51
C THR A 23 -0.06 9.73 6.77
N GLU A 24 1.08 10.17 7.29
CA GLU A 24 1.64 9.69 8.57
C GLU A 24 0.78 9.98 9.80
N GLU A 25 -0.17 10.90 9.70
CA GLU A 25 -1.21 11.12 10.72
C GLU A 25 -2.43 10.20 10.56
N GLY A 26 -2.40 9.30 9.57
CA GLY A 26 -3.52 8.40 9.26
C GLY A 26 -4.67 9.06 8.48
N LYS A 27 -4.47 10.29 7.96
CA LYS A 27 -5.49 10.96 7.16
C LYS A 27 -5.55 10.34 5.76
N THR A 28 -6.72 9.83 5.39
CA THR A 28 -6.97 9.32 4.04
C THR A 28 -6.90 10.45 3.00
N LEU A 29 -6.11 10.23 1.96
CA LEU A 29 -6.01 11.09 0.78
C LEU A 29 -6.83 10.53 -0.39
N PHE A 30 -6.86 9.20 -0.52
CA PHE A 30 -7.65 8.50 -1.54
C PHE A 30 -7.96 7.08 -1.06
N THR A 31 -9.15 6.58 -1.42
CA THR A 31 -9.50 5.18 -1.25
C THR A 31 -10.66 4.78 -2.16
N ASN A 32 -10.75 3.49 -2.49
CA ASN A 32 -11.90 2.90 -3.16
C ASN A 32 -12.58 1.80 -2.33
N ILE A 33 -12.30 1.76 -1.02
CA ILE A 33 -12.87 0.82 -0.05
C ILE A 33 -13.39 1.57 1.18
N ASP A 34 -14.15 0.87 2.01
CA ASP A 34 -14.51 1.36 3.34
C ASP A 34 -13.30 1.22 4.27
N VAL A 35 -12.71 2.36 4.64
CA VAL A 35 -11.47 2.40 5.44
C VAL A 35 -11.75 2.01 6.88
N ASN A 36 -11.06 0.97 7.36
CA ASN A 36 -11.04 0.62 8.77
C ASN A 36 -9.89 1.37 9.49
N PRO A 37 -10.19 2.28 10.44
CA PRO A 37 -9.15 3.06 11.14
C PRO A 37 -8.17 2.19 11.92
N ASN A 38 -8.58 1.01 12.38
CA ASN A 38 -7.68 0.09 13.08
C ASN A 38 -6.62 -0.50 12.13
N GLU A 39 -6.98 -0.77 10.88
CA GLU A 39 -6.02 -1.22 9.86
C GLU A 39 -5.03 -0.11 9.53
N VAL A 40 -5.50 1.14 9.41
CA VAL A 40 -4.62 2.32 9.22
C VAL A 40 -3.61 2.44 10.36
N ALA A 41 -4.07 2.33 11.61
CA ALA A 41 -3.19 2.40 12.78
C ALA A 41 -2.11 1.30 12.79
N VAL A 42 -2.44 0.10 12.27
CA VAL A 42 -1.47 -0.99 12.08
C VAL A 42 -0.50 -0.65 10.95
N PHE A 43 -0.97 -0.15 9.80
CA PHE A 43 -0.10 0.21 8.68
C PHE A 43 0.91 1.31 9.02
N LEU A 44 0.52 2.30 9.83
CA LEU A 44 1.42 3.36 10.30
C LEU A 44 2.64 2.81 11.05
N LYS A 45 2.48 1.65 11.73
CA LYS A 45 3.54 0.99 12.51
C LYS A 45 4.17 -0.20 11.80
N ALA A 46 3.67 -0.56 10.61
CA ALA A 46 4.08 -1.79 9.93
C ALA A 46 5.59 -1.82 9.61
N PHE A 47 6.22 -0.65 9.47
CA PHE A 47 7.64 -0.53 9.18
C PHE A 47 8.54 -0.42 10.42
N ASP A 48 7.97 -0.39 11.63
CA ASP A 48 8.74 -0.17 12.87
C ASP A 48 9.49 -1.43 13.32
N SER A 49 8.98 -2.62 12.98
CA SER A 49 9.58 -3.90 13.34
C SER A 49 9.34 -4.97 12.29
N TYR A 50 10.44 -5.49 11.74
CA TYR A 50 10.42 -6.66 10.85
C TYR A 50 9.75 -7.85 11.52
N GLU A 51 10.17 -8.21 12.74
CA GLU A 51 9.69 -9.42 13.43
C GLU A 51 8.18 -9.38 13.66
N ASN A 52 7.67 -8.23 14.13
CA ASN A 52 6.24 -8.08 14.42
C ASN A 52 5.40 -8.16 13.16
N THR A 53 5.76 -7.41 12.11
CA THR A 53 4.96 -7.36 10.87
C THR A 53 5.10 -8.63 10.04
N PHE A 54 6.28 -9.25 10.04
CA PHE A 54 6.51 -10.51 9.35
C PHE A 54 5.74 -11.64 10.03
N GLY A 55 5.75 -11.70 11.37
CA GLY A 55 5.03 -12.70 12.16
C GLY A 55 3.51 -12.53 12.16
N ALA A 56 3.02 -11.28 12.21
CA ALA A 56 1.59 -10.98 12.27
C ALA A 56 0.89 -11.02 10.91
N GLY A 57 1.61 -10.73 9.81
CA GLY A 57 1.01 -10.55 8.49
C GLY A 57 0.35 -9.18 8.30
N ILE A 58 -0.40 -9.03 7.21
CA ILE A 58 -1.07 -7.80 6.81
C ILE A 58 -2.57 -8.05 6.68
N VAL A 59 -3.38 -7.33 7.44
CA VAL A 59 -4.83 -7.30 7.26
C VAL A 59 -5.19 -6.08 6.43
N PHE A 60 -5.86 -6.28 5.30
CA PHE A 60 -6.37 -5.19 4.48
C PHE A 60 -7.78 -5.51 4.00
N ASN A 61 -8.70 -4.58 4.25
CA ASN A 61 -10.13 -4.73 3.98
C ASN A 61 -10.70 -6.01 4.60
N GLY A 62 -10.34 -6.29 5.87
CA GLY A 62 -10.76 -7.48 6.61
C GLY A 62 -10.08 -8.79 6.20
N ASN A 63 -9.19 -8.78 5.21
CA ASN A 63 -8.54 -9.98 4.70
C ASN A 63 -7.09 -10.08 5.19
N HIS A 64 -6.76 -11.19 5.84
CA HIS A 64 -5.41 -11.49 6.29
C HIS A 64 -4.54 -12.04 5.16
N HIS A 65 -3.29 -11.56 5.09
CA HIS A 65 -2.26 -11.98 4.15
C HIS A 65 -0.98 -12.26 4.92
N GLU A 66 -0.30 -13.34 4.55
CA GLU A 66 1.03 -13.64 5.09
C GLU A 66 2.05 -12.68 4.48
N THR A 67 2.91 -12.10 5.33
CA THR A 67 4.00 -11.26 4.86
C THR A 67 5.07 -12.13 4.20
N HIS A 68 5.47 -11.78 2.99
CA HIS A 68 6.45 -12.55 2.21
C HIS A 68 7.80 -11.84 2.08
N ARG A 69 7.75 -10.51 1.99
CA ARG A 69 8.93 -9.65 1.85
C ARG A 69 8.70 -8.38 2.65
N PHE A 70 9.79 -7.91 3.23
CA PHE A 70 9.84 -6.71 4.04
C PHE A 70 11.11 -5.96 3.67
N TYR A 71 10.96 -4.71 3.26
CA TYR A 71 12.00 -3.75 2.98
C TYR A 71 11.67 -2.44 3.70
N ASP A 72 12.66 -1.56 3.87
CA ASP A 72 12.52 -0.31 4.63
C ASP A 72 11.36 0.59 4.15
N ASN A 73 11.01 0.53 2.86
CA ASN A 73 9.96 1.34 2.24
C ASN A 73 8.84 0.53 1.57
N LEU A 74 8.92 -0.80 1.59
CA LEU A 74 7.98 -1.68 0.91
C LEU A 74 7.81 -3.01 1.63
N ILE A 75 6.56 -3.39 1.92
CA ILE A 75 6.21 -4.69 2.48
C ILE A 75 5.15 -5.31 1.57
N TYR A 76 5.26 -6.59 1.28
CA TYR A 76 4.21 -7.27 0.53
C TYR A 76 4.07 -8.73 0.90
N GLY A 77 2.87 -9.21 0.67
CA GLY A 77 2.39 -10.51 1.09
C GLY A 77 1.37 -11.07 0.13
N ARG A 78 0.85 -12.24 0.48
CA ARG A 78 -0.22 -12.87 -0.28
C ARG A 78 -1.11 -13.68 0.65
N ARG A 79 -2.30 -13.99 0.14
CA ARG A 79 -3.22 -14.96 0.70
C ARG A 79 -3.73 -15.87 -0.40
N GLY A 80 -4.28 -17.00 0.00
CA GLY A 80 -4.94 -17.94 -0.90
C GLY A 80 -4.16 -19.24 -1.11
N ASP A 81 -4.73 -20.12 -1.92
CA ASP A 81 -4.27 -21.48 -2.17
C ASP A 81 -3.87 -21.68 -3.64
N ALA A 82 -3.83 -22.93 -4.10
CA ALA A 82 -3.44 -23.27 -5.48
C ALA A 82 -4.45 -22.79 -6.55
N THR A 83 -5.66 -22.39 -6.15
CA THR A 83 -6.77 -22.07 -7.06
C THR A 83 -7.17 -20.60 -7.03
N GLU A 84 -7.11 -19.95 -5.86
CA GLU A 84 -7.43 -18.53 -5.71
C GLU A 84 -6.35 -17.84 -4.88
N GLY A 85 -5.94 -16.65 -5.30
CA GLY A 85 -4.92 -15.87 -4.58
C GLY A 85 -5.06 -14.38 -4.80
N ASN A 86 -4.86 -13.62 -3.71
CA ASN A 86 -4.78 -12.17 -3.72
C ASN A 86 -3.47 -11.74 -3.05
N GLY A 87 -2.78 -10.78 -3.63
CA GLY A 87 -1.60 -10.17 -3.06
C GLY A 87 -1.94 -8.86 -2.36
N VAL A 88 -1.15 -8.52 -1.34
CA VAL A 88 -1.19 -7.23 -0.67
C VAL A 88 0.17 -6.58 -0.73
N ALA A 89 0.21 -5.26 -0.84
CA ALA A 89 1.45 -4.50 -0.71
C ALA A 89 1.21 -3.17 -0.02
N LEU A 90 2.16 -2.76 0.81
CA LEU A 90 2.20 -1.48 1.50
C LEU A 90 3.54 -0.80 1.18
N ALA A 91 3.49 0.40 0.64
CA ALA A 91 4.68 1.23 0.38
C ALA A 91 4.59 2.54 1.16
N LYS A 92 5.75 3.11 1.49
CA LYS A 92 5.86 4.47 2.02
C LYS A 92 6.90 5.28 1.25
N ALA A 93 6.64 6.57 1.07
CA ALA A 93 7.57 7.52 0.49
C ALA A 93 7.53 8.83 1.27
N LYS A 94 8.70 9.47 1.41
CA LYS A 94 8.81 10.82 1.95
C LYS A 94 8.59 11.82 0.81
N ASN A 95 7.66 12.75 0.96
CA ASN A 95 7.41 13.78 -0.04
C ASN A 95 8.47 14.91 0.03
N ASN A 96 8.41 15.84 -0.92
CA ASN A 96 9.31 17.00 -0.98
C ASN A 96 9.23 17.94 0.25
N GLU A 97 8.13 17.89 1.01
CA GLU A 97 7.95 18.63 2.26
C GLU A 97 8.45 17.87 3.48
N GLY A 98 8.92 16.63 3.29
CA GLY A 98 9.42 15.76 4.33
C GLY A 98 8.36 14.94 5.07
N LYS A 99 7.10 14.97 4.63
CA LYS A 99 6.00 14.17 5.19
C LYS A 99 6.01 12.76 4.62
N ILE A 100 5.67 11.75 5.43
CA ILE A 100 5.57 10.36 4.94
C ILE A 100 4.14 10.11 4.40
N ILE A 101 4.08 9.60 3.19
CA ILE A 101 2.85 9.15 2.52
C ILE A 101 2.90 7.64 2.34
N PHE A 102 1.81 6.98 2.71
CA PHE A 102 1.64 5.54 2.61
C PHE A 102 0.65 5.20 1.48
N ALA A 103 0.87 4.07 0.84
CA ALA A 103 -0.07 3.47 -0.11
C ALA A 103 -0.18 1.96 0.12
N ALA A 104 -1.39 1.49 0.42
CA ALA A 104 -1.74 0.08 0.54
C ALA A 104 -2.58 -0.34 -0.66
N ILE A 105 -2.29 -1.51 -1.23
CA ILE A 105 -3.01 -2.06 -2.38
C ILE A 105 -3.29 -3.55 -2.23
N THR A 106 -4.30 -4.03 -2.94
CA THR A 106 -4.43 -5.45 -3.30
C THR A 106 -4.41 -5.68 -4.80
N TYR A 107 -4.11 -6.91 -5.21
CA TYR A 107 -4.09 -7.31 -6.61
C TYR A 107 -4.40 -8.81 -6.77
N VAL A 108 -5.22 -9.13 -7.75
CA VAL A 108 -5.67 -10.50 -8.03
C VAL A 108 -5.13 -10.99 -9.38
N TYR A 109 -5.13 -12.31 -9.58
CA TYR A 109 -4.83 -12.93 -10.86
C TYR A 109 -5.71 -12.32 -11.99
N PRO A 110 -5.18 -12.07 -13.21
CA PRO A 110 -3.86 -12.44 -13.74
C PRO A 110 -2.71 -11.49 -13.37
N THR A 111 -2.93 -10.51 -12.49
CA THR A 111 -1.87 -9.59 -12.07
C THR A 111 -0.94 -10.25 -11.07
N VAL A 112 0.33 -10.43 -11.48
CA VAL A 112 1.37 -10.98 -10.61
C VAL A 112 1.99 -9.91 -9.71
N SER A 113 2.53 -10.35 -8.57
CA SER A 113 3.23 -9.48 -7.61
C SER A 113 4.34 -8.66 -8.26
N ALA A 114 5.15 -9.28 -9.13
CA ALA A 114 6.23 -8.61 -9.85
C ALA A 114 5.76 -7.39 -10.67
N LYS A 115 4.50 -7.37 -11.12
CA LYS A 115 3.90 -6.24 -11.82
C LYS A 115 3.26 -5.26 -10.84
N ALA A 116 2.35 -5.73 -9.98
CA ALA A 116 1.60 -4.84 -9.08
C ALA A 116 2.51 -4.10 -8.08
N VAL A 117 3.44 -4.83 -7.47
CA VAL A 117 4.37 -4.30 -6.45
C VAL A 117 5.39 -3.34 -7.07
N ALA A 118 5.92 -3.67 -8.26
CA ALA A 118 6.84 -2.77 -8.97
C ALA A 118 6.16 -1.43 -9.28
N ARG A 119 4.92 -1.48 -9.79
CA ARG A 119 4.15 -0.26 -10.05
C ARG A 119 3.82 0.53 -8.78
N LEU A 120 3.59 -0.14 -7.65
CA LEU A 120 3.36 0.54 -6.37
C LEU A 120 4.60 1.31 -5.93
N ARG A 121 5.77 0.67 -6.02
CA ARG A 121 7.05 1.33 -5.74
C ARG A 121 7.25 2.54 -6.65
N ASP A 122 7.05 2.37 -7.96
CA ASP A 122 7.22 3.45 -8.92
C ASP A 122 6.23 4.61 -8.67
N PHE A 123 4.99 4.30 -8.25
CA PHE A 123 4.01 5.30 -7.83
C PHE A 123 4.43 6.04 -6.55
N ALA A 124 4.93 5.31 -5.55
CA ALA A 124 5.38 5.89 -4.28
C ALA A 124 6.61 6.80 -4.49
N GLU A 125 7.64 6.28 -5.15
CA GLU A 125 8.90 7.00 -5.41
C GLU A 125 8.77 8.08 -6.48
N GLY A 126 7.81 7.93 -7.41
CA GLY A 126 7.63 8.84 -8.54
C GLY A 126 6.60 9.93 -8.32
N TYR A 127 5.39 9.56 -7.86
CA TYR A 127 4.25 10.46 -7.72
C TYR A 127 4.08 10.94 -6.27
N LEU A 128 3.98 10.02 -5.30
CA LEU A 128 3.74 10.38 -3.89
C LEU A 128 4.89 11.18 -3.30
N SER A 129 6.14 10.88 -3.68
CA SER A 129 7.32 11.67 -3.29
C SER A 129 7.27 13.13 -3.74
N LYS A 130 6.47 13.46 -4.77
CA LYS A 130 6.32 14.82 -5.31
C LYS A 130 5.00 15.48 -4.92
N LEU A 131 4.20 14.81 -4.10
CA LEU A 131 2.91 15.29 -3.64
C LEU A 131 3.11 16.49 -2.71
N ALA A 132 2.45 17.61 -3.02
CA ALA A 132 2.36 18.76 -2.12
C ALA A 132 1.12 18.61 -1.23
N LEU A 133 1.28 18.81 0.09
CA LEU A 133 0.26 18.56 1.11
C LEU A 133 -0.09 19.79 1.95
#